data_AF-A0A535A7U6-F1
#
_entry.id   AF-A0A535A7U6-F1
#
_cell.length_a   1.000
_cell.length_b   1.000
_cell.length_c   1.000
_cell.angle_alpha   90.00
_cell.angle_beta   90.00
_cell.angle_gamma   90.00
#
_symmetry.space_group_name_H-M   'P 1'
#
loop_
_entity.id
_entity.type
_entity.pdbx_description
1 polymer ?
#
loop_
_entity_poly.entity_id
_entity_poly.type
_entity_poly.pdbx_seq_one_letter_code
_entity_poly.pdbx_strand_id
1 'polypeptide(L)'
;MVPGGLREGGRQRAGVRRPLRRPGDRRGVPRAGRADRIPGLRLVAERQIGDFDAALVRHGLSPLRRARTTTLQVNVGKRCNQACHHCHVEAGPTRTEIMGEAVATRVLDLLGASASIATVDLTGGAPELNPHFRRLVIEAQKLGRHVIDRCNLTVLFEPGMEDLADFLAVHDVEVVASLPCYTAENVEKQRGRGVFDKSIEALRRLNALGYGHAGSPLVLNLVYNPVGAFLPPPQVELETRYKDELGRAFGIEFHRLLTITNMPIKRFAEFLVRQGQREAYMSLLVNHFNPGTVDGLMCRSLLSVGWDGALYDCDFNQMLELPLGAGVRSIWDVDTVDALATRPIATGPHCFGCTAGAGSSCGGALQ
;
A
#
# COMPACT_ATOMS: atom_id res chain seq x y z
N MET A 1 54.44 33.58 -39.88
CA MET A 1 54.73 34.82 -40.64
C MET A 1 53.51 35.16 -41.50
N VAL A 2 53.29 36.43 -41.83
CA VAL A 2 52.17 36.91 -42.69
C VAL A 2 52.74 37.92 -43.68
N PRO A 3 52.44 37.81 -44.99
CA PRO A 3 51.51 38.73 -45.69
C PRO A 3 50.29 37.96 -46.23
N GLY A 4 49.16 38.53 -46.71
CA GLY A 4 48.88 39.83 -47.34
C GLY A 4 48.75 39.67 -48.88
N GLY A 5 47.74 40.20 -49.60
CA GLY A 5 46.50 40.89 -49.21
C GLY A 5 45.72 41.50 -50.41
N LEU A 6 44.48 41.95 -50.18
CA LEU A 6 43.72 43.03 -50.87
C LEU A 6 43.45 43.02 -52.41
N ARG A 7 42.16 43.10 -52.81
CA ARG A 7 41.47 44.17 -53.60
C ARG A 7 40.04 43.74 -54.03
N GLU A 8 38.97 44.50 -53.72
CA GLU A 8 38.16 45.42 -54.58
C GLU A 8 37.22 44.74 -55.61
N GLY A 9 35.97 45.16 -55.86
CA GLY A 9 35.13 46.24 -55.28
C GLY A 9 33.77 46.46 -56.02
N GLY A 10 32.91 47.40 -55.54
CA GLY A 10 31.62 47.81 -56.16
C GLY A 10 30.36 47.28 -55.42
N ARG A 11 29.34 48.05 -54.97
CA ARG A 11 28.44 49.07 -55.62
C ARG A 11 27.54 48.43 -56.69
N GLN A 12 26.20 48.56 -56.74
CA GLN A 12 25.11 49.35 -56.10
C GLN A 12 23.79 48.52 -56.22
N ARG A 13 22.55 48.78 -55.74
CA ARG A 13 21.71 49.77 -54.99
C ARG A 13 20.43 48.96 -54.54
N ALA A 14 19.43 49.39 -53.76
CA ALA A 14 19.22 50.31 -52.62
C ALA A 14 17.74 50.14 -52.14
N GLY A 15 17.36 50.50 -50.90
CA GLY A 15 15.96 50.38 -50.43
C GLY A 15 15.67 51.02 -49.06
N VAL A 16 14.58 51.79 -48.94
CA VAL A 16 14.26 52.63 -47.76
C VAL A 16 13.04 52.10 -47.00
N ARG A 17 13.17 51.84 -45.68
CA ARG A 17 12.04 51.80 -44.71
C ARG A 17 12.44 52.43 -43.36
N ARG A 18 11.43 52.89 -42.61
CA ARG A 18 11.54 53.81 -41.45
C ARG A 18 11.90 53.10 -40.13
N PRO A 19 12.60 53.78 -39.18
CA PRO A 19 12.65 53.38 -37.77
C PRO A 19 11.49 54.00 -36.97
N LEU A 20 10.79 53.22 -36.13
CA LEU A 20 9.79 53.75 -35.20
C LEU A 20 9.76 53.02 -33.84
N ARG A 21 10.14 53.77 -32.80
CA ARG A 21 9.61 53.79 -31.42
C ARG A 21 9.55 52.48 -30.60
N ARG A 22 10.36 52.45 -29.53
CA ARG A 22 9.86 52.08 -28.18
C ARG A 22 8.87 53.17 -27.72
N PRO A 23 7.76 52.85 -27.04
CA PRO A 23 7.78 52.89 -25.57
C PRO A 23 6.94 51.79 -24.89
N GLY A 24 7.02 51.66 -23.56
CA GLY A 24 6.28 50.64 -22.81
C GLY A 24 6.33 50.81 -21.29
N ASP A 25 5.90 51.97 -20.78
CA ASP A 25 5.68 52.19 -19.34
C ASP A 25 4.51 51.30 -18.85
N ARG A 26 4.82 50.21 -18.13
CA ARG A 26 3.81 49.34 -17.49
C ARG A 26 3.74 49.63 -16.00
N ARG A 27 3.01 50.68 -15.67
CA ARG A 27 2.57 51.00 -14.30
C ARG A 27 1.67 49.90 -13.74
N GLY A 28 1.71 49.75 -12.41
CA GLY A 28 0.68 49.07 -11.64
C GLY A 28 0.80 47.54 -11.61
N VAL A 29 1.36 47.01 -10.52
CA VAL A 29 1.13 45.62 -10.12
C VAL A 29 -0.35 45.49 -9.71
N PRO A 30 -1.15 44.61 -10.33
CA PRO A 30 -2.49 44.32 -9.83
C PRO A 30 -2.38 43.63 -8.47
N ARG A 31 -3.03 44.18 -7.43
CA ARG A 31 -3.19 43.47 -6.15
C ARG A 31 -3.92 42.14 -6.39
N ALA A 32 -3.61 41.15 -5.56
CA ALA A 32 -4.19 39.80 -5.66
C ALA A 32 -5.71 39.86 -5.83
N GLY A 33 -6.17 39.49 -7.03
CA GLY A 33 -7.58 39.25 -7.30
C GLY A 33 -8.09 38.10 -6.43
N ARG A 34 -9.37 38.13 -6.08
CA ARG A 34 -10.00 37.06 -5.30
C ARG A 34 -9.82 35.73 -6.03
N ALA A 35 -9.48 34.67 -5.29
CA ALA A 35 -9.54 33.32 -5.83
C ALA A 35 -11.00 33.03 -6.24
N ASP A 36 -11.21 32.78 -7.53
CA ASP A 36 -12.51 32.39 -8.05
C ASP A 36 -12.90 31.03 -7.45
N ARG A 37 -13.88 31.08 -6.54
CA ARG A 37 -14.42 29.90 -5.88
C ARG A 37 -15.19 29.08 -6.92
N ILE A 38 -14.67 27.92 -7.30
CA ILE A 38 -15.37 26.96 -8.16
C ILE A 38 -16.73 26.62 -7.50
N PRO A 39 -17.88 27.05 -8.06
CA PRO A 39 -19.18 26.84 -7.43
C PRO A 39 -19.65 25.42 -7.73
N GLY A 40 -19.29 24.47 -6.87
CA GLY A 40 -19.65 23.06 -7.05
C GLY A 40 -19.27 22.15 -5.88
N LEU A 41 -18.22 22.49 -5.14
CA LEU A 41 -17.77 21.70 -3.98
C LEU A 41 -18.62 21.97 -2.72
N ARG A 42 -19.91 21.60 -2.77
CA ARG A 42 -20.64 21.28 -1.54
C ARG A 42 -20.04 20.00 -0.98
N LEU A 43 -19.81 19.96 0.34
CA LEU A 43 -19.66 18.67 1.02
C LEU A 43 -20.93 17.85 0.75
N VAL A 44 -20.77 16.67 0.13
CA VAL A 44 -21.83 15.66 0.13
C VAL A 44 -22.06 15.30 1.59
N ALA A 45 -23.32 15.34 2.03
CA ALA A 45 -23.64 15.25 3.45
C ALA A 45 -23.19 13.90 4.03
N GLU A 46 -22.44 13.95 5.13
CA GLU A 46 -21.84 12.77 5.79
C GLU A 46 -22.89 11.71 6.19
N ARG A 47 -24.16 12.13 6.30
CA ARG A 47 -25.34 11.32 6.63
C ARG A 47 -25.67 10.14 5.69
N GLN A 48 -24.97 9.97 4.56
CA GLN A 48 -25.12 8.81 3.68
C GLN A 48 -23.90 7.86 3.67
N ILE A 49 -22.85 8.18 4.42
CA ILE A 49 -21.74 7.25 4.65
C ILE A 49 -22.08 6.45 5.91
N GLY A 50 -22.12 5.11 5.80
CA GLY A 50 -22.64 4.25 6.87
C GLY A 50 -21.89 4.38 8.20
N ASP A 51 -22.64 4.41 9.30
CA ASP A 51 -22.12 4.34 10.66
C ASP A 51 -21.83 2.88 11.05
N PHE A 52 -20.54 2.58 11.25
CA PHE A 52 -20.05 1.24 11.58
C PHE A 52 -20.26 0.88 13.06
N ASP A 53 -20.14 1.85 13.97
CA ASP A 53 -20.36 1.60 15.40
C ASP A 53 -21.84 1.35 15.68
N ALA A 54 -22.73 2.10 15.02
CA ALA A 54 -24.16 1.80 15.05
C ALA A 54 -24.48 0.43 14.43
N ALA A 55 -23.71 -0.06 13.46
CA ALA A 55 -23.86 -1.42 12.95
C ALA A 55 -23.44 -2.46 13.99
N LEU A 56 -22.27 -2.30 14.63
CA LEU A 56 -21.84 -3.16 15.73
C LEU A 56 -22.86 -3.18 16.88
N VAL A 57 -23.42 -2.03 17.26
CA VAL A 57 -24.45 -1.92 18.30
C VAL A 57 -25.72 -2.69 17.90
N ARG A 58 -26.22 -2.54 16.66
CA ARG A 58 -27.42 -3.27 16.18
C ARG A 58 -27.26 -4.79 16.21
N HIS A 59 -26.03 -5.30 16.11
CA HIS A 59 -25.73 -6.74 16.12
C HIS A 59 -25.16 -7.24 17.46
N GLY A 60 -25.07 -6.40 18.50
CA GLY A 60 -24.55 -6.80 19.82
C GLY A 60 -23.02 -6.97 19.88
N LEU A 61 -22.29 -6.46 18.89
CA LEU A 61 -20.84 -6.63 18.70
C LEU A 61 -20.03 -5.39 19.13
N SER A 62 -20.65 -4.46 19.89
CA SER A 62 -20.05 -3.20 20.32
C SER A 62 -19.72 -3.20 21.82
N PRO A 63 -18.60 -2.58 22.25
CA PRO A 63 -17.56 -1.94 21.44
C PRO A 63 -16.58 -2.98 20.85
N LEU A 64 -16.04 -2.69 19.67
CA LEU A 64 -14.95 -3.48 19.09
C LEU A 64 -13.68 -3.31 19.95
N ARG A 65 -13.13 -4.43 20.42
CA ARG A 65 -11.99 -4.46 21.35
C ARG A 65 -10.84 -5.31 20.82
N ARG A 66 -9.63 -4.92 21.21
CA ARG A 66 -8.39 -5.66 20.95
C ARG A 66 -8.38 -6.95 21.77
N ALA A 67 -8.08 -8.06 21.12
CA ALA A 67 -7.64 -9.29 21.78
C ALA A 67 -6.17 -9.13 22.25
N ARG A 68 -5.48 -10.23 22.49
CA ARG A 68 -4.02 -10.20 22.66
C ARG A 68 -3.36 -9.86 21.33
N THR A 69 -2.40 -8.92 21.33
CA THR A 69 -1.63 -8.58 20.13
C THR A 69 -0.66 -9.72 19.81
N THR A 70 -0.81 -10.39 18.66
CA THR A 70 0.08 -11.46 18.18
C THR A 70 0.92 -11.05 16.97
N THR A 71 0.51 -10.00 16.26
CA THR A 71 1.18 -9.52 15.05
C THR A 71 1.59 -8.07 15.19
N LEU A 72 2.86 -7.77 14.92
CA LEU A 72 3.37 -6.41 14.81
C LEU A 72 3.56 -6.07 13.33
N GLN A 73 2.64 -5.31 12.76
CA GLN A 73 2.73 -4.83 11.39
C GLN A 73 3.58 -3.56 11.37
N VAL A 74 4.62 -3.54 10.54
CA VAL A 74 5.62 -2.47 10.50
C VAL A 74 5.59 -1.87 9.10
N ASN A 75 4.95 -0.71 8.97
CA ASN A 75 4.87 0.01 7.71
C ASN A 75 6.11 0.90 7.57
N VAL A 76 7.12 0.42 6.84
CA VAL A 76 8.46 1.04 6.80
C VAL A 76 8.57 2.25 5.86
N GLY A 77 7.45 2.76 5.34
CA GLY A 77 7.39 3.97 4.50
C GLY A 77 6.46 3.83 3.30
N LYS A 78 6.35 4.89 2.50
CA LYS A 78 5.53 4.93 1.28
C LYS A 78 6.35 4.91 -0.01
N ARG A 79 7.68 4.87 0.07
CA ARG A 79 8.57 4.68 -1.09
C ARG A 79 8.31 3.31 -1.74
N CYS A 80 8.11 3.29 -3.06
CA CYS A 80 7.84 2.09 -3.86
C CYS A 80 8.36 2.30 -5.28
N ASN A 81 8.84 1.27 -5.98
CA ASN A 81 9.16 1.39 -7.42
C ASN A 81 7.90 1.42 -8.32
N GLN A 82 6.74 1.01 -7.82
CA GLN A 82 5.46 1.05 -8.54
C GLN A 82 4.56 2.21 -8.08
N ALA A 83 3.62 2.62 -8.94
CA ALA A 83 2.65 3.68 -8.65
C ALA A 83 1.20 3.21 -8.88
N CYS A 84 0.84 2.02 -8.36
CA CYS A 84 -0.42 1.33 -8.68
C CYS A 84 -1.67 2.17 -8.39
N HIS A 85 -2.69 2.04 -9.25
CA HIS A 85 -3.90 2.86 -9.23
C HIS A 85 -4.86 2.54 -8.07
N HIS A 86 -4.83 1.32 -7.53
CA HIS A 86 -5.62 0.91 -6.37
C HIS A 86 -4.89 1.08 -5.03
N CYS A 87 -3.62 1.49 -5.02
CA CYS A 87 -2.77 1.42 -3.82
C CYS A 87 -3.35 2.23 -2.65
N HIS A 88 -3.80 1.54 -1.61
CA HIS A 88 -4.39 2.12 -0.40
C HIS A 88 -3.34 2.82 0.48
N VAL A 89 -2.06 2.42 0.37
CA VAL A 89 -0.90 3.10 0.99
C VAL A 89 -0.52 4.39 0.26
N GLU A 90 -1.06 4.65 -0.94
CA GLU A 90 -0.71 5.80 -1.79
C GLU A 90 0.79 5.82 -2.20
N ALA A 91 1.44 4.66 -2.16
CA ALA A 91 2.88 4.50 -2.31
C ALA A 91 3.40 4.80 -3.72
N GLY A 92 4.67 5.21 -3.85
CA GLY A 92 5.25 5.54 -5.15
C GLY A 92 6.73 5.94 -5.12
N PRO A 93 7.35 6.11 -6.31
CA PRO A 93 8.80 6.34 -6.44
C PRO A 93 9.23 7.74 -6.00
N THR A 94 8.30 8.69 -5.93
CA THR A 94 8.51 10.07 -5.47
C THR A 94 8.18 10.28 -3.99
N ARG A 95 7.78 9.23 -3.26
CA ARG A 95 7.50 9.33 -1.81
C ARG A 95 8.77 9.36 -0.99
N THR A 96 8.81 10.28 -0.04
CA THR A 96 9.94 10.49 0.87
C THR A 96 9.72 9.90 2.26
N GLU A 97 8.49 9.47 2.58
CA GLU A 97 8.18 8.77 3.83
C GLU A 97 8.92 7.42 3.87
N ILE A 98 9.88 7.32 4.79
CA ILE A 98 10.76 6.16 4.95
C ILE A 98 11.19 6.03 6.42
N MET A 99 11.05 4.84 7.00
CA MET A 99 11.42 4.58 8.40
C MET A 99 12.93 4.73 8.57
N GLY A 100 13.34 5.47 9.62
CA GLY A 100 14.74 5.70 9.96
C GLY A 100 15.22 4.91 11.18
N GLU A 101 16.54 4.84 11.33
CA GLU A 101 17.31 4.10 12.35
C GLU A 101 16.75 4.15 13.78
N ALA A 102 16.32 5.32 14.26
CA ALA A 102 15.78 5.48 15.61
C ALA A 102 14.41 4.81 15.78
N VAL A 103 13.57 4.83 14.74
CA VAL A 103 12.25 4.17 14.74
C VAL A 103 12.44 2.66 14.58
N ALA A 104 13.30 2.23 13.66
CA ALA A 104 13.63 0.81 13.44
C ALA A 104 14.22 0.16 14.71
N THR A 105 15.12 0.86 15.40
CA THR A 105 15.65 0.39 16.70
C THR A 105 14.54 0.29 17.75
N ARG A 106 13.71 1.33 17.91
CA ARG A 106 12.63 1.30 18.91
C ARG A 106 11.56 0.24 18.63
N VAL A 107 11.30 -0.08 17.36
CA VAL A 107 10.45 -1.21 16.93
C VAL A 107 11.04 -2.55 17.40
N LEU A 108 12.35 -2.74 17.28
CA LEU A 108 13.04 -3.95 17.75
C LEU A 108 13.07 -4.05 19.27
N ASP A 109 13.28 -2.93 19.97
CA ASP A 109 13.18 -2.87 21.44
C ASP A 109 11.77 -3.27 21.92
N LEU A 110 10.73 -2.73 21.27
CA LEU A 110 9.33 -3.06 21.56
C LEU A 110 9.03 -4.55 21.25
N LEU A 111 9.58 -5.10 20.17
CA LEU A 111 9.45 -6.52 19.80
C LEU A 111 10.16 -7.46 20.78
N GLY A 112 11.30 -7.05 21.33
CA GLY A 112 11.98 -7.75 22.42
C GLY A 112 11.16 -7.75 23.71
N ALA A 113 10.58 -6.61 24.08
CA ALA A 113 9.69 -6.46 25.24
C ALA A 113 8.28 -7.06 25.07
N SER A 114 7.93 -7.54 23.86
CA SER A 114 6.58 -8.00 23.51
C SER A 114 6.55 -9.49 23.18
N ALA A 115 6.67 -10.33 24.21
CA ALA A 115 6.67 -11.79 24.08
C ALA A 115 5.38 -12.37 23.45
N SER A 116 4.28 -11.60 23.38
CA SER A 116 3.05 -11.98 22.67
C SER A 116 3.16 -12.01 21.16
N ILE A 117 4.08 -11.23 20.58
CA ILE A 117 4.24 -11.15 19.14
C ILE A 117 4.87 -12.44 18.63
N ALA A 118 4.12 -13.18 17.81
CA ALA A 118 4.61 -14.32 17.07
C ALA A 118 5.08 -13.91 15.66
N THR A 119 4.45 -12.89 15.08
CA THR A 119 4.64 -12.49 13.67
C THR A 119 5.00 -11.01 13.54
N VAL A 120 6.03 -10.72 12.74
CA VAL A 120 6.33 -9.38 12.23
C VAL A 120 5.88 -9.31 10.78
N ASP A 121 5.07 -8.31 10.45
CA ASP A 121 4.47 -8.14 9.11
C ASP A 121 5.01 -6.85 8.46
N LEU A 122 6.03 -7.00 7.61
CA LEU A 122 6.74 -5.89 6.96
C LEU A 122 5.96 -5.42 5.74
N THR A 123 5.54 -4.15 5.77
CA THR A 123 4.67 -3.55 4.77
C THR A 123 5.06 -2.09 4.48
N GLY A 124 4.31 -1.42 3.61
CA GLY A 124 4.55 -0.04 3.21
C GLY A 124 4.34 0.15 1.71
N GLY A 125 5.28 0.80 1.05
CA GLY A 125 5.29 0.93 -0.40
C GLY A 125 5.93 -0.26 -1.11
N ALA A 126 7.24 -0.39 -0.97
CA ALA A 126 8.00 -1.60 -1.19
C ALA A 126 8.93 -1.69 0.03
N PRO A 127 8.63 -2.53 1.04
CA PRO A 127 9.34 -2.52 2.31
C PRO A 127 10.85 -2.78 2.14
N GLU A 128 11.22 -3.53 1.11
CA GLU A 128 12.58 -3.93 0.76
C GLU A 128 13.45 -2.72 0.37
N LEU A 129 12.85 -1.63 -0.13
CA LEU A 129 13.53 -0.35 -0.43
C LEU A 129 13.90 0.47 0.82
N ASN A 130 13.58 0.00 2.03
CA ASN A 130 13.99 0.64 3.28
C ASN A 130 15.40 0.18 3.71
N PRO A 131 16.36 1.09 4.00
CA PRO A 131 17.71 0.73 4.44
C PRO A 131 17.79 -0.21 5.66
N HIS A 132 16.76 -0.21 6.52
CA HIS A 132 16.68 -1.01 7.73
C HIS A 132 15.89 -2.31 7.54
N PHE A 133 15.30 -2.59 6.36
CA PHE A 133 14.50 -3.80 6.08
C PHE A 133 15.22 -5.09 6.48
N ARG A 134 16.45 -5.29 5.98
CA ARG A 134 17.22 -6.50 6.26
C ARG A 134 17.57 -6.66 7.74
N ARG A 135 17.80 -5.54 8.45
CA ARG A 135 17.98 -5.55 9.91
C ARG A 135 16.69 -5.93 10.64
N LEU A 136 15.54 -5.39 10.22
CA LEU A 136 14.25 -5.74 10.82
C LEU A 136 13.96 -7.24 10.66
N VAL A 137 14.24 -7.84 9.50
CA VAL A 137 14.18 -9.29 9.27
C VAL A 137 15.12 -10.05 10.22
N ILE A 138 16.43 -9.74 10.19
CA ILE A 138 17.46 -10.47 10.95
C ILE A 138 17.21 -10.40 12.46
N GLU A 139 16.91 -9.21 13.02
CA GLU A 139 16.70 -9.06 14.46
C GLU A 139 15.33 -9.62 14.90
N ALA A 140 14.30 -9.63 14.04
CA ALA A 140 13.05 -10.34 14.33
C ALA A 140 13.26 -11.87 14.37
N GLN A 141 14.00 -12.44 13.42
CA GLN A 141 14.33 -13.87 13.43
C GLN A 141 15.15 -14.28 14.66
N LYS A 142 16.14 -13.46 15.07
CA LYS A 142 16.91 -13.70 16.31
C LYS A 142 16.05 -13.73 17.57
N LEU A 143 14.92 -13.03 17.56
CA LEU A 143 13.90 -13.05 18.63
C LEU A 143 12.87 -14.20 18.46
N GLY A 144 13.11 -15.14 17.54
CA GLY A 144 12.24 -16.30 17.29
C GLY A 144 10.89 -15.94 16.67
N ARG A 145 10.80 -14.83 15.92
CA ARG A 145 9.56 -14.35 15.31
C ARG A 145 9.43 -14.84 13.87
N HIS A 146 8.21 -15.20 13.46
CA HIS A 146 7.86 -15.35 12.05
C HIS A 146 7.92 -13.99 11.35
N VAL A 147 8.42 -13.93 10.13
CA VAL A 147 8.54 -12.68 9.36
C VAL A 147 7.82 -12.82 8.03
N ILE A 148 6.92 -11.87 7.76
CA ILE A 148 6.20 -11.73 6.50
C ILE A 148 6.74 -10.50 5.76
N ASP A 149 7.01 -10.65 4.48
CA ASP A 149 7.32 -9.57 3.54
C ASP A 149 6.18 -9.37 2.53
N ARG A 150 5.59 -8.16 2.51
CA ARG A 150 4.52 -7.80 1.57
C ARG A 150 5.06 -7.30 0.23
N CYS A 151 5.78 -8.21 -0.43
CA CYS A 151 6.51 -7.96 -1.65
C CYS A 151 5.60 -7.52 -2.82
N ASN A 152 6.10 -6.57 -3.62
CA ASN A 152 5.40 -6.13 -4.83
C ASN A 152 5.82 -6.88 -6.11
N LEU A 153 6.69 -7.88 -5.98
CA LEU A 153 7.38 -8.67 -7.02
C LEU A 153 8.39 -7.89 -7.89
N THR A 154 8.05 -6.72 -8.45
CA THR A 154 8.97 -6.06 -9.41
C THR A 154 10.18 -5.41 -8.76
N VAL A 155 10.16 -5.22 -7.44
CA VAL A 155 11.28 -4.72 -6.61
C VAL A 155 12.51 -5.64 -6.62
N LEU A 156 12.35 -6.94 -6.90
CA LEU A 156 13.46 -7.89 -7.14
C LEU A 156 14.33 -7.56 -8.37
N PHE A 157 13.96 -6.53 -9.15
CA PHE A 157 14.71 -6.04 -10.32
C PHE A 157 15.11 -4.56 -10.21
N GLU A 158 15.05 -3.97 -9.01
CA GLU A 158 15.61 -2.64 -8.78
C GLU A 158 17.11 -2.73 -8.46
N PRO A 159 17.93 -1.72 -8.83
CA PRO A 159 19.36 -1.74 -8.53
C PRO A 159 19.64 -1.83 -7.03
N GLY A 160 20.48 -2.78 -6.62
CA GLY A 160 20.75 -3.10 -5.22
C GLY A 160 19.82 -4.15 -4.60
N MET A 161 18.94 -4.77 -5.40
CA MET A 161 18.09 -5.91 -5.00
C MET A 161 18.45 -7.20 -5.74
N GLU A 162 19.64 -7.27 -6.34
CA GLU A 162 20.08 -8.40 -7.16
C GLU A 162 20.15 -9.71 -6.35
N ASP A 163 20.37 -9.66 -5.04
CA ASP A 163 20.41 -10.78 -4.09
C ASP A 163 19.15 -10.90 -3.20
N LEU A 164 18.12 -10.05 -3.41
CA LEU A 164 16.98 -9.93 -2.48
C LEU A 164 16.21 -11.25 -2.31
N ALA A 165 15.98 -12.00 -3.40
CA ALA A 165 15.25 -13.26 -3.34
C ALA A 165 16.00 -14.32 -2.51
N ASP A 166 17.31 -14.41 -2.70
CA ASP A 166 18.21 -15.32 -1.97
C ASP A 166 18.31 -14.91 -0.50
N PHE A 167 18.34 -13.60 -0.19
CA PHE A 167 18.25 -13.09 1.17
C PHE A 167 16.93 -13.49 1.86
N LEU A 168 15.79 -13.35 1.18
CA LEU A 168 14.49 -13.76 1.73
C LEU A 168 14.46 -15.27 2.02
N ALA A 169 14.99 -16.09 1.11
CA ALA A 169 15.08 -17.55 1.27
C ALA A 169 16.01 -17.97 2.42
N VAL A 170 17.20 -17.37 2.54
CA VAL A 170 18.17 -17.63 3.62
C VAL A 170 17.63 -17.21 5.00
N HIS A 171 16.64 -16.32 5.03
CA HIS A 171 15.98 -15.83 6.23
C HIS A 171 14.53 -16.35 6.39
N ASP A 172 14.18 -17.47 5.74
CA ASP A 172 12.87 -18.16 5.85
C ASP A 172 11.64 -17.22 5.77
N VAL A 173 11.75 -16.10 5.04
CA VAL A 173 10.74 -15.03 5.07
C VAL A 173 9.52 -15.46 4.27
N GLU A 174 8.33 -15.39 4.86
CA GLU A 174 7.08 -15.60 4.12
C GLU A 174 6.85 -14.45 3.14
N VAL A 175 6.77 -14.75 1.85
CA VAL A 175 6.51 -13.76 0.80
C VAL A 175 5.01 -13.69 0.53
N VAL A 176 4.36 -12.58 0.88
CA VAL A 176 2.96 -12.29 0.54
C VAL A 176 2.94 -11.34 -0.66
N ALA A 177 3.09 -11.93 -1.84
CA ALA A 177 3.26 -11.23 -3.10
C ALA A 177 1.95 -10.68 -3.67
N SER A 178 1.93 -9.39 -3.99
CA SER A 178 0.80 -8.79 -4.72
C SER A 178 0.73 -9.28 -6.17
N LEU A 179 -0.38 -9.89 -6.59
CA LEU A 179 -0.65 -10.26 -7.99
C LEU A 179 -2.16 -10.25 -8.28
N PRO A 180 -2.75 -9.09 -8.67
CA PRO A 180 -4.21 -8.94 -8.73
C PRO A 180 -4.89 -9.60 -9.95
N CYS A 181 -4.13 -10.22 -10.84
CA CYS A 181 -4.65 -11.12 -11.87
C CYS A 181 -3.53 -12.03 -12.41
N TYR A 182 -3.89 -13.21 -12.90
CA TYR A 182 -3.01 -14.07 -13.69
C TYR A 182 -2.97 -13.68 -15.19
N THR A 183 -3.64 -12.59 -15.60
CA THR A 183 -3.59 -12.06 -16.97
C THR A 183 -2.93 -10.68 -17.06
N ALA A 184 -2.15 -10.47 -18.12
CA ALA A 184 -1.40 -9.23 -18.35
C ALA A 184 -2.29 -7.99 -18.37
N GLU A 185 -3.38 -7.99 -19.15
CA GLU A 185 -4.30 -6.86 -19.28
C GLU A 185 -4.77 -6.32 -17.92
N ASN A 186 -5.21 -7.21 -17.03
CA ASN A 186 -5.73 -6.81 -15.72
C ASN A 186 -4.63 -6.36 -14.75
N VAL A 187 -3.43 -6.94 -14.82
CA VAL A 187 -2.29 -6.49 -14.01
C VAL A 187 -1.79 -5.13 -14.47
N GLU A 188 -1.58 -4.92 -15.77
CA GLU A 188 -1.11 -3.65 -16.32
C GLU A 188 -2.12 -2.52 -16.08
N LYS A 189 -3.42 -2.78 -16.28
CA LYS A 189 -4.51 -1.84 -16.01
C LYS A 189 -4.58 -1.39 -14.55
N GLN A 190 -4.08 -2.18 -13.61
CA GLN A 190 -4.06 -1.86 -12.18
C GLN A 190 -2.71 -1.28 -11.69
N ARG A 191 -1.58 -1.71 -12.27
CA ARG A 191 -0.24 -1.50 -11.71
C ARG A 191 0.75 -0.78 -12.63
N GLY A 192 0.46 -0.70 -13.93
CA GLY A 192 1.32 -0.10 -14.95
C GLY A 192 1.88 -1.13 -15.94
N ARG A 193 2.28 -0.64 -17.12
CA ARG A 193 2.84 -1.44 -18.21
C ARG A 193 4.17 -2.11 -17.81
N GLY A 194 4.38 -3.35 -18.25
CA GLY A 194 5.57 -4.16 -17.97
C GLY A 194 5.62 -4.78 -16.56
N VAL A 195 4.60 -4.53 -15.71
CA VAL A 195 4.54 -5.12 -14.36
C VAL A 195 4.23 -6.62 -14.43
N PHE A 196 3.45 -7.07 -15.41
CA PHE A 196 3.06 -8.49 -15.52
C PHE A 196 4.27 -9.40 -15.76
N ASP A 197 5.03 -9.14 -16.82
CA ASP A 197 6.18 -9.97 -17.20
C ASP A 197 7.24 -10.02 -16.08
N LYS A 198 7.52 -8.86 -15.45
CA LYS A 198 8.38 -8.80 -14.26
C LYS A 198 7.79 -9.61 -13.08
N SER A 199 6.48 -9.57 -12.85
CA SER A 199 5.86 -10.35 -11.76
C SER A 199 5.96 -11.85 -11.99
N ILE A 200 5.75 -12.32 -13.23
CA ILE A 200 5.93 -13.73 -13.62
C ILE A 200 7.38 -14.17 -13.42
N GLU A 201 8.36 -13.35 -13.81
CA GLU A 201 9.77 -13.68 -13.66
C GLU A 201 10.25 -13.67 -12.19
N ALA A 202 9.75 -12.74 -11.37
CA ALA A 202 10.00 -12.75 -9.93
C ALA A 202 9.45 -14.02 -9.25
N LEU A 203 8.24 -14.44 -9.61
CA LEU A 203 7.63 -15.66 -9.10
C LEU A 203 8.43 -16.91 -9.49
N ARG A 204 8.92 -16.98 -10.74
CA ARG A 204 9.84 -18.05 -11.18
C ARG A 204 11.14 -18.06 -10.40
N ARG A 205 11.76 -16.90 -10.15
CA ARG A 205 12.98 -16.80 -9.33
C ARG A 205 12.72 -17.30 -7.91
N LEU A 206 11.58 -16.96 -7.31
CA LEU A 206 11.18 -17.45 -6.00
C LEU A 206 10.95 -18.97 -6.02
N ASN A 207 10.18 -19.51 -6.98
CA ASN A 207 9.99 -20.97 -7.11
C ASN A 207 11.32 -21.72 -7.28
N ALA A 208 12.25 -21.19 -8.08
CA ALA A 208 13.59 -21.78 -8.26
C ALA A 208 14.43 -21.84 -6.96
N LEU A 209 14.14 -21.00 -5.97
CA LEU A 209 14.74 -21.05 -4.63
C LEU A 209 14.01 -22.00 -3.67
N GLY A 210 12.87 -22.57 -4.08
CA GLY A 210 12.04 -23.46 -3.27
C GLY A 210 10.71 -22.86 -2.79
N TYR A 211 10.43 -21.58 -3.05
CA TYR A 211 9.18 -20.96 -2.60
C TYR A 211 7.96 -21.58 -3.27
N GLY A 212 6.83 -21.66 -2.55
CA GLY A 212 5.54 -22.04 -3.13
C GLY A 212 5.32 -23.54 -3.33
N HIS A 213 6.38 -24.35 -3.38
CA HIS A 213 6.32 -25.80 -3.60
C HIS A 213 5.76 -26.57 -2.40
N ALA A 214 5.02 -27.63 -2.68
CA ALA A 214 4.42 -28.49 -1.66
C ALA A 214 5.48 -29.13 -0.73
N GLY A 215 5.37 -28.86 0.57
CA GLY A 215 6.30 -29.37 1.58
C GLY A 215 7.57 -28.53 1.78
N SER A 216 7.72 -27.41 1.06
CA SER A 216 8.78 -26.44 1.31
C SER A 216 8.51 -25.61 2.58
N PRO A 217 9.54 -25.23 3.37
CA PRO A 217 9.38 -24.22 4.42
C PRO A 217 9.18 -22.80 3.86
N LEU A 218 9.55 -22.57 2.59
CA LEU A 218 9.52 -21.24 1.97
C LEU A 218 8.09 -20.89 1.50
N VAL A 219 7.35 -20.24 2.39
CA VAL A 219 5.94 -19.87 2.15
C VAL A 219 5.86 -18.71 1.15
N LEU A 220 5.12 -18.93 0.06
CA LEU A 220 4.76 -17.91 -0.94
C LEU A 220 3.25 -17.90 -1.10
N ASN A 221 2.65 -16.76 -0.78
CA ASN A 221 1.22 -16.50 -0.88
C ASN A 221 0.97 -15.35 -1.86
N LEU A 222 -0.10 -15.44 -2.66
CA LEU A 222 -0.46 -14.41 -3.64
C LEU A 222 -1.65 -13.58 -3.14
N VAL A 223 -1.70 -12.28 -3.47
CA VAL A 223 -2.80 -11.39 -3.09
C VAL A 223 -3.63 -10.95 -4.30
N TYR A 224 -4.93 -11.19 -4.24
CA TYR A 224 -5.91 -10.72 -5.21
C TYR A 224 -6.65 -9.45 -4.75
N ASN A 225 -6.72 -8.46 -5.64
CA ASN A 225 -7.53 -7.25 -5.50
C ASN A 225 -8.44 -7.07 -6.73
N PRO A 226 -9.77 -6.90 -6.57
CA PRO A 226 -10.71 -6.68 -7.67
C PRO A 226 -10.31 -5.57 -8.64
N VAL A 227 -10.60 -5.74 -9.94
CA VAL A 227 -10.39 -4.71 -10.97
C VAL A 227 -11.54 -3.70 -10.96
N GLY A 228 -11.78 -3.05 -9.81
CA GLY A 228 -12.80 -2.01 -9.66
C GLY A 228 -13.66 -2.11 -8.39
N ALA A 229 -14.89 -1.61 -8.51
CA ALA A 229 -15.83 -1.33 -7.41
C ALA A 229 -16.78 -2.51 -7.09
N PHE A 230 -16.22 -3.69 -6.83
CA PHE A 230 -16.98 -4.89 -6.43
C PHE A 230 -16.27 -5.65 -5.30
N LEU A 231 -16.99 -6.58 -4.65
CA LEU A 231 -16.42 -7.49 -3.65
C LEU A 231 -15.65 -8.62 -4.36
N PRO A 232 -14.59 -9.19 -3.74
CA PRO A 232 -13.91 -10.34 -4.31
C PRO A 232 -14.83 -11.58 -4.38
N PRO A 233 -14.60 -12.51 -5.33
CA PRO A 233 -15.29 -13.80 -5.38
C PRO A 233 -14.76 -14.75 -4.28
N PRO A 234 -15.40 -15.92 -4.05
CA PRO A 234 -14.97 -16.89 -3.04
C PRO A 234 -13.48 -17.25 -3.16
N GLN A 235 -12.76 -17.14 -2.05
CA GLN A 235 -11.29 -17.28 -2.03
C GLN A 235 -10.82 -18.65 -2.51
N VAL A 236 -11.52 -19.73 -2.15
CA VAL A 236 -11.15 -21.11 -2.52
C VAL A 236 -11.29 -21.37 -4.01
N GLU A 237 -12.41 -20.96 -4.63
CA GLU A 237 -12.63 -21.08 -6.07
C GLU A 237 -11.60 -20.28 -6.87
N LEU A 238 -11.28 -19.08 -6.41
CA LEU A 238 -10.28 -18.23 -7.05
C LEU A 238 -8.86 -18.79 -6.85
N GLU A 239 -8.53 -19.35 -5.69
CA GLU A 239 -7.24 -19.98 -5.41
C GLU A 239 -6.97 -21.15 -6.36
N THR A 240 -7.94 -22.07 -6.51
CA THR A 240 -7.86 -23.18 -7.48
C THR A 240 -7.61 -22.65 -8.89
N ARG A 241 -8.40 -21.66 -9.34
CA ARG A 241 -8.25 -21.10 -10.69
C ARG A 241 -6.90 -20.40 -10.90
N TYR A 242 -6.34 -19.74 -9.89
CA TYR A 242 -5.00 -19.15 -9.99
C TYR A 242 -3.92 -20.24 -10.08
N LYS A 243 -4.04 -21.33 -9.33
CA LYS A 243 -3.11 -22.47 -9.39
C LYS A 243 -3.13 -23.12 -10.78
N ASP A 244 -4.33 -23.37 -11.32
CA ASP A 244 -4.51 -23.91 -12.67
C ASP A 244 -3.90 -23.00 -13.75
N GLU A 245 -4.24 -21.71 -13.75
CA GLU A 245 -3.82 -20.79 -14.82
C GLU A 245 -2.32 -20.44 -14.73
N LEU A 246 -1.78 -20.19 -13.53
CA LEU A 246 -0.36 -19.87 -13.35
C LEU A 246 0.55 -21.08 -13.51
N GLY A 247 0.14 -22.26 -13.03
CA GLY A 247 0.85 -23.51 -13.24
C GLY A 247 0.90 -23.87 -14.73
N ARG A 248 -0.26 -23.88 -15.40
CA ARG A 248 -0.38 -24.25 -16.83
C ARG A 248 0.31 -23.28 -17.79
N ALA A 249 0.25 -21.97 -17.53
CA ALA A 249 0.78 -20.96 -18.46
C ALA A 249 2.25 -20.60 -18.20
N PHE A 250 2.72 -20.68 -16.95
CA PHE A 250 4.02 -20.14 -16.56
C PHE A 250 4.93 -21.09 -15.78
N GLY A 251 4.40 -22.19 -15.25
CA GLY A 251 5.12 -23.12 -14.36
C GLY A 251 5.26 -22.60 -12.93
N ILE A 252 4.31 -21.79 -12.45
CA ILE A 252 4.37 -21.13 -11.14
C ILE A 252 3.50 -21.87 -10.11
N GLU A 253 4.09 -22.13 -8.94
CA GLU A 253 3.43 -22.70 -7.76
C GLU A 253 3.37 -21.70 -6.60
N PHE A 254 2.35 -21.80 -5.75
CA PHE A 254 2.19 -20.97 -4.54
C PHE A 254 1.27 -21.66 -3.53
N HIS A 255 1.41 -21.30 -2.24
CA HIS A 255 0.70 -21.93 -1.15
C HIS A 255 -0.78 -21.50 -1.08
N ARG A 256 -1.07 -20.21 -0.90
CA ARG A 256 -2.43 -19.66 -0.76
C ARG A 256 -2.69 -18.43 -1.63
N LEU A 257 -3.96 -18.23 -2.03
CA LEU A 257 -4.43 -16.96 -2.58
C LEU A 257 -5.24 -16.23 -1.50
N LEU A 258 -4.90 -14.96 -1.27
CA LEU A 258 -5.50 -14.10 -0.28
C LEU A 258 -6.36 -13.05 -1.01
N THR A 259 -7.68 -13.13 -0.87
CA THR A 259 -8.60 -12.16 -1.50
C THR A 259 -8.82 -10.95 -0.61
N ILE A 260 -8.60 -9.75 -1.15
CA ILE A 260 -8.75 -8.47 -0.43
C ILE A 260 -9.81 -7.59 -1.11
N THR A 261 -10.75 -7.08 -0.32
CA THR A 261 -11.69 -6.03 -0.72
C THR A 261 -10.95 -4.70 -0.90
N ASN A 262 -11.16 -4.01 -2.01
CA ASN A 262 -10.54 -2.72 -2.27
C ASN A 262 -11.05 -1.65 -1.28
N MET A 263 -10.25 -1.37 -0.26
CA MET A 263 -10.63 -0.42 0.79
C MET A 263 -10.89 0.98 0.20
N PRO A 264 -12.01 1.66 0.57
CA PRO A 264 -12.44 2.93 -0.01
C PRO A 264 -11.61 4.12 0.51
N ILE A 265 -10.29 4.05 0.39
CA ILE A 265 -9.30 5.00 0.93
C ILE A 265 -8.24 5.37 -0.14
N LYS A 266 -7.52 6.48 0.09
CA LYS A 266 -6.49 7.05 -0.80
C LYS A 266 -6.83 6.92 -2.31
N ARG A 267 -5.96 6.34 -3.14
CA ARG A 267 -6.13 6.31 -4.61
C ARG A 267 -7.38 5.58 -5.09
N PHE A 268 -7.85 4.56 -4.37
CA PHE A 268 -9.08 3.88 -4.73
C PHE A 268 -10.31 4.72 -4.40
N ALA A 269 -10.31 5.48 -3.28
CA ALA A 269 -11.34 6.48 -3.02
C ALA A 269 -11.40 7.57 -4.10
N GLU A 270 -10.24 8.07 -4.53
CA GLU A 270 -10.18 9.03 -5.64
C GLU A 270 -10.70 8.43 -6.96
N PHE A 271 -10.37 7.18 -7.26
CA PHE A 271 -10.89 6.47 -8.43
C PHE A 271 -12.42 6.39 -8.38
N LEU A 272 -12.99 5.97 -7.25
CA LEU A 272 -14.44 5.93 -7.03
C LEU A 272 -15.09 7.32 -7.19
N VAL A 273 -14.44 8.40 -6.76
CA VAL A 273 -14.92 9.77 -6.98
C VAL A 273 -14.85 10.15 -8.46
N ARG A 274 -13.71 9.91 -9.13
CA ARG A 274 -13.52 10.21 -10.57
C ARG A 274 -14.49 9.44 -11.49
N GLN A 275 -14.92 8.25 -11.08
CA GLN A 275 -15.89 7.42 -11.82
C GLN A 275 -17.35 7.64 -11.39
N GLY A 276 -17.63 8.50 -10.39
CA GLY A 276 -18.98 8.66 -9.84
C GLY A 276 -19.52 7.44 -9.06
N GLN A 277 -18.65 6.49 -8.71
CA GLN A 277 -19.01 5.20 -8.10
C GLN A 277 -18.97 5.20 -6.56
N ARG A 278 -18.49 6.27 -5.91
CA ARG A 278 -18.29 6.32 -4.45
C ARG A 278 -19.53 5.94 -3.64
N GLU A 279 -20.68 6.53 -3.93
CA GLU A 279 -21.92 6.30 -3.18
C GLU A 279 -22.45 4.88 -3.38
N ALA A 280 -22.41 4.38 -4.62
CA ALA A 280 -22.79 3.01 -4.95
C ALA A 280 -21.86 1.98 -4.28
N TYR A 281 -20.54 2.24 -4.23
CA TYR A 281 -19.59 1.34 -3.58
C TYR A 281 -19.72 1.35 -2.04
N MET A 282 -19.87 2.52 -1.42
CA MET A 282 -20.15 2.56 0.03
C MET A 282 -21.47 1.86 0.37
N SER A 283 -22.50 2.02 -0.46
CA SER A 283 -23.77 1.29 -0.31
C SER A 283 -23.59 -0.22 -0.46
N LEU A 284 -22.76 -0.68 -1.41
CA LEU A 284 -22.41 -2.09 -1.57
C LEU A 284 -21.78 -2.65 -0.28
N LEU A 285 -20.77 -1.96 0.28
CA LEU A 285 -20.08 -2.40 1.49
C LEU A 285 -21.01 -2.42 2.72
N VAL A 286 -21.85 -1.41 2.90
CA VAL A 286 -22.80 -1.32 4.02
C VAL A 286 -23.89 -2.39 3.91
N ASN A 287 -24.46 -2.60 2.72
CA ASN A 287 -25.53 -3.59 2.51
C ASN A 287 -25.04 -5.04 2.57
N HIS A 288 -23.73 -5.29 2.43
CA HIS A 288 -23.11 -6.61 2.58
C HIS A 288 -22.38 -6.79 3.91
N PHE A 289 -22.61 -5.93 4.91
CA PHE A 289 -22.05 -6.09 6.26
C PHE A 289 -22.39 -7.46 6.84
N ASN A 290 -21.37 -8.29 7.06
CA ASN A 290 -21.49 -9.63 7.62
C ASN A 290 -21.00 -9.64 9.09
N PRO A 291 -21.90 -9.69 10.09
CA PRO A 291 -21.53 -9.71 11.50
C PRO A 291 -20.57 -10.86 11.88
N GLY A 292 -20.65 -12.00 11.19
CA GLY A 292 -19.82 -13.18 11.46
C GLY A 292 -18.34 -13.02 11.06
N THR A 293 -17.98 -11.92 10.39
CA THR A 293 -16.58 -11.60 10.07
C THR A 293 -15.87 -10.82 11.19
N VAL A 294 -16.63 -10.23 12.13
CA VAL A 294 -16.12 -9.22 13.07
C VAL A 294 -15.09 -9.80 14.04
N ASP A 295 -15.25 -11.05 14.50
CA ASP A 295 -14.27 -11.68 15.39
C ASP A 295 -12.94 -12.02 14.70
N GLY A 296 -12.94 -12.20 13.37
CA GLY A 296 -11.75 -12.46 12.55
C GLY A 296 -11.00 -11.20 12.10
N LEU A 297 -11.50 -10.00 12.41
CA LEU A 297 -10.88 -8.74 11.98
C LEU A 297 -9.44 -8.59 12.50
N MET A 298 -8.48 -8.43 11.58
CA MET A 298 -7.05 -8.29 11.87
C MET A 298 -6.71 -7.28 12.98
N CYS A 299 -7.41 -6.15 13.06
CA CYS A 299 -7.18 -5.12 14.08
C CYS A 299 -7.40 -5.59 15.53
N ARG A 300 -8.01 -6.77 15.73
CA ARG A 300 -8.16 -7.41 17.04
C ARG A 300 -6.85 -8.00 17.55
N SER A 301 -5.97 -8.50 16.69
CA SER A 301 -4.71 -9.17 17.07
C SER A 301 -3.45 -8.51 16.49
N LEU A 302 -3.60 -7.56 15.58
CA LEU A 302 -2.52 -6.83 14.92
C LEU A 302 -2.40 -5.40 15.45
N LEU A 303 -1.17 -4.94 15.68
CA LEU A 303 -0.83 -3.53 15.91
C LEU A 303 -0.02 -3.03 14.71
N SER A 304 -0.41 -1.89 14.10
CA SER A 304 0.38 -1.27 13.02
C SER A 304 1.24 -0.13 13.55
N VAL A 305 2.50 -0.13 13.16
CA VAL A 305 3.51 0.89 13.46
C VAL A 305 3.84 1.66 12.18
N GLY A 306 3.71 2.98 12.23
CA GLY A 306 4.12 3.87 11.16
C GLY A 306 5.62 4.00 11.00
N TRP A 307 6.05 4.47 9.83
CA TRP A 307 7.45 4.80 9.52
C TRP A 307 8.03 5.90 10.43
N ASP A 308 7.16 6.69 11.03
CA ASP A 308 7.36 7.74 12.02
C ASP A 308 7.19 7.25 13.48
N GLY A 309 6.91 5.96 13.68
CA GLY A 309 6.66 5.34 14.98
C GLY A 309 5.28 5.60 15.59
N ALA A 310 4.35 6.23 14.87
CA ALA A 310 2.97 6.39 15.33
C ALA A 310 2.22 5.04 15.34
N LEU A 311 1.24 4.87 16.24
CA LEU A 311 0.51 3.62 16.45
C LEU A 311 -0.94 3.66 15.96
N TYR A 312 -1.38 2.55 15.37
CA TYR A 312 -2.68 2.38 14.73
C TYR A 312 -3.19 0.93 14.90
N ASP A 313 -4.51 0.74 14.92
CA ASP A 313 -5.10 -0.61 15.03
C ASP A 313 -4.93 -1.47 13.76
N CYS A 314 -4.66 -0.87 12.60
CA CYS A 314 -4.30 -1.56 11.36
C CYS A 314 -3.73 -0.57 10.32
N ASP A 315 -3.11 -1.08 9.26
CA ASP A 315 -2.61 -0.29 8.12
C ASP A 315 -3.71 0.60 7.47
N PHE A 316 -4.97 0.16 7.44
CA PHE A 316 -6.06 0.99 6.91
C PHE A 316 -6.39 2.19 7.81
N ASN A 317 -6.31 2.03 9.13
CA ASN A 317 -6.41 3.15 10.08
C ASN A 317 -5.20 4.07 9.94
N GLN A 318 -3.99 3.50 9.77
CA GLN A 318 -2.77 4.27 9.52
C GLN A 318 -2.88 5.13 8.25
N MET A 319 -3.40 4.60 7.14
CA MET A 319 -3.57 5.37 5.91
C MET A 319 -4.69 6.41 5.98
N LEU A 320 -5.62 6.27 6.91
CA LEU A 320 -6.59 7.33 7.26
C LEU A 320 -6.09 8.28 8.35
N GLU A 321 -4.88 8.06 8.86
CA GLU A 321 -4.29 8.79 10.00
C GLU A 321 -5.18 8.73 11.28
N LEU A 322 -6.07 7.72 11.34
CA LEU A 322 -7.03 7.45 12.41
C LEU A 322 -6.32 6.76 13.61
N PRO A 323 -6.08 7.45 14.74
CA PRO A 323 -5.19 6.97 15.80
C PRO A 323 -5.67 5.69 16.48
N LEU A 324 -4.73 4.93 17.08
CA LEU A 324 -5.01 3.76 17.91
C LEU A 324 -6.13 4.01 18.95
N GLY A 325 -7.18 3.18 18.96
CA GLY A 325 -8.33 3.30 19.86
C GLY A 325 -8.00 3.11 21.35
N ALA A 326 -6.81 2.58 21.66
CA ALA A 326 -6.27 2.48 23.01
C ALA A 326 -5.81 3.83 23.61
N GLY A 327 -5.68 4.89 22.81
CA GLY A 327 -5.26 6.24 23.22
C GLY A 327 -3.75 6.48 23.26
N VAL A 328 -2.93 5.42 23.24
CA VAL A 328 -1.47 5.49 23.09
C VAL A 328 -1.14 5.99 21.67
N ARG A 329 -0.18 6.91 21.52
CA ARG A 329 0.07 7.61 20.24
C ARG A 329 1.22 7.01 19.43
N SER A 330 2.26 6.50 20.08
CA SER A 330 3.50 6.09 19.44
C SER A 330 4.22 4.95 20.18
N ILE A 331 5.21 4.35 19.53
CA ILE A 331 6.09 3.32 20.13
C ILE A 331 6.93 3.81 21.30
N TRP A 332 7.07 5.12 21.52
CA TRP A 332 7.75 5.69 22.68
C TRP A 332 6.83 5.83 23.91
N ASP A 333 5.51 5.70 23.74
CA ASP A 333 4.50 5.84 24.80
C ASP A 333 4.09 4.50 25.46
N VAL A 334 4.74 3.38 25.08
CA VAL A 334 4.36 2.03 25.51
C VAL A 334 5.56 1.09 25.60
N ASP A 335 5.79 0.47 26.77
CA ASP A 335 6.90 -0.46 26.97
C ASP A 335 6.69 -1.81 26.25
N THR A 336 5.44 -2.33 26.26
CA THR A 336 5.07 -3.63 25.69
C THR A 336 3.64 -3.64 25.14
N VAL A 337 3.42 -4.32 24.01
CA VAL A 337 2.11 -4.36 23.33
C VAL A 337 1.03 -5.17 24.06
N ASP A 338 1.40 -6.02 25.03
CA ASP A 338 0.44 -6.77 25.86
C ASP A 338 -0.44 -5.79 26.69
N ALA A 339 0.07 -4.59 27.03
CA ALA A 339 -0.69 -3.52 27.72
C ALA A 339 -1.84 -2.92 26.88
N LEU A 340 -1.92 -3.27 25.59
CA LEU A 340 -2.96 -2.83 24.66
C LEU A 340 -4.12 -3.85 24.54
N ALA A 341 -4.06 -4.99 25.23
CA ALA A 341 -5.14 -5.97 25.22
C ALA A 341 -6.43 -5.42 25.87
N THR A 342 -7.59 -5.87 25.40
CA THR A 342 -8.96 -5.45 25.81
C THR A 342 -9.33 -3.98 25.56
N ARG A 343 -8.38 -3.14 25.11
CA ARG A 343 -8.61 -1.74 24.76
C ARG A 343 -9.59 -1.60 23.58
N PRO A 344 -10.28 -0.46 23.42
CA PRO A 344 -11.07 -0.19 22.22
C PRO A 344 -10.21 -0.17 20.95
N ILE A 345 -10.84 -0.50 19.82
CA ILE A 345 -10.29 -0.31 18.47
C ILE A 345 -10.90 0.95 17.86
N ALA A 346 -10.11 1.76 17.17
CA ALA A 346 -10.64 2.88 16.41
C ALA A 346 -11.33 2.40 15.13
N THR A 347 -12.57 2.82 14.94
CA THR A 347 -13.47 2.41 13.86
C THR A 347 -13.77 3.58 12.92
N GLY A 348 -14.31 3.25 11.74
CA GLY A 348 -14.78 4.25 10.78
C GLY A 348 -15.48 3.59 9.60
N PRO A 349 -16.05 4.36 8.65
CA PRO A 349 -16.85 3.78 7.56
C PRO A 349 -16.06 2.91 6.58
N HIS A 350 -14.73 3.02 6.55
CA HIS A 350 -13.86 2.10 5.82
C HIS A 350 -13.92 0.68 6.37
N CYS A 351 -14.19 0.48 7.67
CA CYS A 351 -14.27 -0.83 8.30
C CYS A 351 -15.33 -1.75 7.66
N PHE A 352 -16.37 -1.19 7.03
CA PHE A 352 -17.31 -1.98 6.22
C PHE A 352 -16.61 -2.77 5.11
N GLY A 353 -15.50 -2.26 4.55
CA GLY A 353 -14.68 -2.98 3.56
C GLY A 353 -14.02 -4.25 4.11
N CYS A 354 -13.68 -4.28 5.41
CA CYS A 354 -13.13 -5.46 6.08
C CYS A 354 -14.20 -6.49 6.47
N THR A 355 -15.47 -6.08 6.57
CA THR A 355 -16.59 -6.93 7.02
C THR A 355 -17.61 -7.25 5.94
N ALA A 356 -17.44 -6.78 4.70
CA ALA A 356 -18.40 -7.00 3.62
C ALA A 356 -18.24 -8.39 2.98
N GLY A 357 -19.35 -9.09 2.75
CA GLY A 357 -19.34 -10.42 2.13
C GLY A 357 -18.65 -11.46 3.02
N ALA A 358 -17.62 -12.14 2.48
CA ALA A 358 -16.77 -13.06 3.25
C ALA A 358 -15.78 -12.35 4.21
N GLY A 359 -15.81 -11.01 4.26
CA GLY A 359 -14.83 -10.22 4.98
C GLY A 359 -13.48 -10.15 4.25
N SER A 360 -12.59 -9.30 4.75
CA SER A 360 -11.31 -9.02 4.11
C SER A 360 -10.28 -8.50 5.12
N SER A 361 -9.10 -9.10 5.10
CA SER A 361 -7.94 -8.71 5.90
C SER A 361 -6.65 -8.80 5.08
N CYS A 362 -5.53 -8.33 5.62
CA CYS A 362 -4.21 -8.60 5.04
C CYS A 362 -3.82 -10.10 5.03
N GLY A 363 -4.61 -10.97 5.68
CA GLY A 363 -4.54 -12.44 5.58
C GLY A 363 -5.59 -13.08 4.67
N GLY A 364 -6.29 -12.29 3.84
CA GLY A 364 -7.34 -12.76 2.94
C GLY A 364 -8.76 -12.69 3.53
N ALA A 365 -9.67 -13.50 2.98
CA ALA A 365 -11.05 -13.62 3.44
C ALA A 365 -11.15 -14.15 4.88
N LEU A 366 -12.25 -13.82 5.56
CA LEU A 366 -12.49 -14.15 6.97
C LEU A 366 -13.52 -15.29 7.16
N GLN A 367 -14.12 -15.76 6.06
CA GLN A 367 -15.04 -16.90 5.96
C GLN A 367 -14.82 -17.63 4.61
#